data_AF-A0A7S2QHT6-F1
#
_entry.id   AF-A0A7S2QHT6-F1
#
_cell.length_a   1.000
_cell.length_b   1.000
_cell.length_c   1.000
_cell.angle_alpha   90.00
_cell.angle_beta   90.00
_cell.angle_gamma   90.00
#
_symmetry.space_group_name_H-M   'P 1'
#
loop_
_entity.id
_entity.type
_entity.pdbx_description
1 polymer ?
#
loop_
_entity_poly.entity_id
_entity_poly.type
_entity_poly.pdbx_seq_one_letter_code
_entity_poly.pdbx_strand_id
1 'polypeptide(L)'
;QDYFRGGRSREEHFDDAKARVPAGNSRTAILYVNEMLHMPQTALLSAVLPGMLRTLMAWPCAAGAAAPRGDLEVVLAAAAESGCWSGRLAFTVGAGSWEEWPIGDVRKQPRKAD
;
A
#
# COMPACT_ATOMS: atom_id res chain seq x y z
N GLN A 1 -19.97 11.42 -3.43
CA GLN A 1 -20.07 11.10 -4.88
C GLN A 1 -18.75 10.52 -5.31
N ASP A 2 -18.77 9.43 -6.06
CA ASP A 2 -17.57 8.72 -6.49
C ASP A 2 -17.22 9.09 -7.92
N TYR A 3 -16.13 9.83 -8.07
CA TYR A 3 -15.67 10.36 -9.35
C TYR A 3 -14.67 9.43 -10.06
N PHE A 4 -14.23 8.36 -9.40
CA PHE A 4 -13.05 7.59 -9.84
C PHE A 4 -13.37 6.13 -10.19
N ARG A 5 -14.35 5.49 -9.54
CA ARG A 5 -14.66 4.07 -9.79
C ARG A 5 -15.65 3.85 -10.94
N GLY A 6 -16.34 4.90 -11.41
CA GLY A 6 -17.27 4.80 -12.55
C GLY A 6 -18.42 3.81 -12.34
N GLY A 7 -18.91 3.67 -11.10
CA GLY A 7 -19.98 2.74 -10.74
C GLY A 7 -19.51 1.34 -10.30
N ARG A 8 -18.22 1.04 -10.36
CA ARG A 8 -17.65 -0.24 -9.90
C ARG A 8 -17.62 -0.37 -8.39
N SER A 9 -17.60 -1.62 -7.90
CA SER A 9 -17.35 -1.90 -6.49
C SER A 9 -15.92 -1.49 -6.08
N ARG A 10 -15.65 -1.44 -4.77
CA ARG A 10 -14.30 -1.09 -4.26
C ARG A 10 -13.28 -2.12 -4.69
N GLU A 11 -13.66 -3.39 -4.59
CA GLU A 11 -12.88 -4.55 -4.97
C GLU A 11 -12.59 -4.56 -6.47
N GLU A 12 -13.62 -4.37 -7.31
CA GLU A 12 -13.45 -4.32 -8.77
C GLU A 12 -12.53 -3.18 -9.21
N HIS A 13 -12.63 -2.01 -8.57
CA HIS A 13 -11.74 -0.90 -8.87
C HIS A 13 -10.29 -1.19 -8.48
N PHE A 14 -10.09 -1.83 -7.33
CA PHE A 14 -8.77 -2.20 -6.85
C PHE A 14 -8.13 -3.31 -7.71
N ASP A 15 -8.90 -4.32 -8.08
CA ASP A 15 -8.44 -5.40 -8.95
C ASP A 15 -8.11 -4.90 -10.36
N ASP A 16 -8.90 -3.96 -10.90
CA ASP A 16 -8.58 -3.27 -12.16
C ASP A 16 -7.26 -2.48 -12.05
N ALA A 17 -7.03 -1.78 -10.92
CA ALA A 17 -5.78 -1.07 -10.69
C ALA A 17 -4.58 -2.03 -10.66
N LYS A 18 -4.70 -3.19 -10.00
CA LYS A 18 -3.67 -4.25 -10.01
C LYS A 18 -3.46 -4.84 -11.40
N ALA A 19 -4.54 -5.08 -12.16
CA ALA A 19 -4.46 -5.66 -13.50
C ALA A 19 -3.77 -4.75 -14.53
N ARG A 20 -3.76 -3.44 -14.30
CA ARG A 20 -3.04 -2.46 -15.14
C ARG A 20 -1.53 -2.44 -14.88
N VAL A 21 -1.06 -3.05 -13.80
CA VAL A 21 0.37 -3.20 -13.55
C VAL A 21 0.91 -4.27 -14.50
N PRO A 22 1.95 -3.97 -15.33
CA PRO A 22 2.50 -4.95 -16.24
C PRO A 22 2.92 -6.23 -15.52
N ALA A 23 2.61 -7.40 -16.08
CA ALA A 23 2.86 -8.69 -15.42
C ALA A 23 4.34 -8.93 -15.03
N GLY A 24 5.29 -8.35 -15.78
CA GLY A 24 6.71 -8.41 -15.48
C GLY A 24 7.18 -7.44 -14.38
N ASN A 25 6.30 -6.58 -13.88
CA ASN A 25 6.64 -5.63 -12.83
C ASN A 25 6.59 -6.34 -11.47
N SER A 26 7.74 -6.40 -10.81
CA SER A 26 7.91 -6.97 -9.48
C SER A 26 8.20 -5.92 -8.41
N ARG A 27 7.96 -4.63 -8.72
CA ARG A 27 8.38 -3.45 -7.92
C ARG A 27 7.27 -2.41 -7.84
N THR A 28 6.06 -2.84 -7.53
CA THR A 28 4.90 -1.96 -7.38
C THR A 28 4.27 -2.14 -6.01
N ALA A 29 3.88 -1.03 -5.39
CA ALA A 29 2.99 -1.02 -4.24
C ALA A 29 1.81 -0.07 -4.51
N ILE A 30 0.63 -0.47 -4.03
CA ILE A 30 -0.63 0.26 -4.12
C ILE A 30 -1.17 0.39 -2.70
N LEU A 31 -1.21 1.61 -2.18
CA LEU A 31 -1.95 1.93 -0.96
C LEU A 31 -3.38 2.29 -1.35
N TYR A 32 -4.33 1.42 -1.02
CA TYR A 32 -5.75 1.63 -1.25
C TYR A 32 -6.43 1.97 0.07
N VAL A 33 -7.09 3.13 0.12
CA VAL A 33 -7.78 3.61 1.32
C VAL A 33 -9.26 3.80 1.00
N ASN A 34 -10.11 3.25 1.86
CA ASN A 34 -11.54 3.48 1.82
C ASN A 34 -11.83 4.89 2.31
N GLU A 35 -12.08 5.79 1.37
CA GLU A 35 -12.46 7.14 1.70
C GLU A 35 -13.83 7.20 2.38
N MET A 36 -13.91 7.92 3.48
CA MET A 36 -15.16 8.40 4.07
C MET A 36 -15.23 9.91 3.86
N LEU A 37 -16.43 10.43 3.53
CA LEU A 37 -16.70 11.82 3.09
C LEU A 37 -16.15 12.95 4.00
N HIS A 38 -15.73 12.65 5.23
CA HIS A 38 -15.29 13.62 6.22
C HIS A 38 -13.80 13.53 6.58
N MET A 39 -13.04 12.63 5.97
CA MET A 39 -11.64 12.42 6.38
C MET A 39 -10.67 13.33 5.59
N PRO A 40 -9.77 14.05 6.28
CA PRO A 40 -8.83 14.96 5.64
C PRO A 40 -7.75 14.18 4.88
N GLN A 41 -7.89 14.08 3.56
CA GLN A 41 -6.91 13.43 2.67
C GLN A 41 -5.49 14.00 2.85
N THR A 42 -5.36 15.29 3.10
CA THR A 42 -4.06 15.96 3.31
C THR A 42 -3.27 15.38 4.49
N ALA A 43 -3.95 14.99 5.57
CA ALA A 43 -3.31 14.41 6.75
C ALA A 43 -2.72 13.03 6.43
N LEU A 44 -3.51 12.20 5.74
CA LEU A 44 -3.06 10.88 5.27
C LEU A 44 -1.88 11.02 4.32
N LEU A 45 -2.00 11.85 3.28
CA LEU A 45 -0.93 12.06 2.30
C LEU A 45 0.35 12.58 2.96
N SER A 46 0.25 13.53 3.89
CA SER A 46 1.42 14.05 4.61
C SER A 46 2.10 12.98 5.46
N ALA A 47 1.35 12.02 5.99
CA ALA A 47 1.89 10.92 6.78
C ALA A 47 2.57 9.85 5.90
N VAL A 48 1.94 9.43 4.80
CA VAL A 48 2.39 8.27 4.02
C VAL A 48 3.35 8.61 2.89
N LEU A 49 3.21 9.77 2.25
CA LEU A 49 3.94 10.11 1.02
C LEU A 49 5.47 10.09 1.20
N PRO A 50 6.07 10.66 2.27
CA PRO A 50 7.51 10.60 2.46
C PRO A 50 8.03 9.16 2.60
N GLY A 51 7.27 8.31 3.31
CA GLY A 51 7.59 6.89 3.45
C GLY A 51 7.52 6.18 2.11
N MET A 52 6.42 6.35 1.35
CA MET A 52 6.24 5.73 0.04
C MET A 52 7.34 6.11 -0.95
N LEU A 53 7.76 7.37 -0.98
CA LEU A 53 8.85 7.82 -1.85
C LEU A 53 10.18 7.19 -1.44
N ARG A 54 10.49 7.10 -0.14
CA ARG A 54 11.69 6.41 0.35
C ARG A 54 11.67 4.92 0.01
N THR A 55 10.56 4.24 0.24
CA THR A 55 10.36 2.84 -0.12
C THR A 55 10.58 2.62 -1.62
N LEU A 56 10.04 3.50 -2.47
CA LEU A 56 10.20 3.44 -3.91
C LEU A 56 11.67 3.59 -4.33
N MET A 57 12.39 4.54 -3.74
CA MET A 57 13.81 4.77 -4.01
C MET A 57 14.70 3.63 -3.51
N ALA A 58 14.32 2.99 -2.41
CA ALA A 58 15.05 1.87 -1.82
C ALA A 58 14.76 0.53 -2.51
N TRP A 59 13.65 0.42 -3.26
CA TRP A 59 13.25 -0.82 -3.90
C TRP A 59 14.25 -1.19 -5.01
N PRO A 60 15.05 -2.26 -4.84
CA PRO A 60 16.17 -2.49 -5.74
C PRO A 60 15.68 -2.84 -7.15
N CYS A 61 16.35 -2.30 -8.17
CA CYS A 61 15.99 -2.56 -9.57
C CYS A 61 16.40 -3.94 -10.08
N ALA A 62 17.18 -4.70 -9.31
CA ALA A 62 17.67 -6.00 -9.70
C ALA A 62 16.53 -7.03 -9.83
N ALA A 63 16.65 -7.91 -10.83
CA ALA A 63 15.74 -9.03 -10.98
C ALA A 63 15.79 -9.93 -9.73
N GLY A 64 14.62 -10.26 -9.16
CA GLY A 64 14.52 -11.10 -7.96
C GLY A 64 14.78 -10.37 -6.64
N ALA A 65 14.96 -9.04 -6.64
CA ALA A 65 15.05 -8.27 -5.40
C ALA A 65 13.76 -8.40 -4.57
N ALA A 66 13.92 -8.63 -3.27
CA ALA A 66 12.81 -8.72 -2.34
C ALA A 66 12.11 -7.35 -2.20
N ALA A 67 10.80 -7.38 -1.98
CA ALA A 67 10.06 -6.19 -1.61
C ALA A 67 10.60 -5.60 -0.29
N PRO A 68 10.72 -4.26 -0.17
CA PRO A 68 11.18 -3.58 1.04
C PRO A 68 10.08 -3.62 2.13
N ARG A 69 9.83 -4.82 2.67
CA ARG A 69 8.74 -5.10 3.61
C ARG A 69 8.78 -4.18 4.83
N GLY A 70 9.96 -3.95 5.42
CA GLY A 70 10.10 -3.06 6.58
C GLY A 70 9.67 -1.62 6.29
N ASP A 71 10.04 -1.07 5.14
CA ASP A 71 9.62 0.28 4.76
C ASP A 71 8.12 0.34 4.44
N LEU A 72 7.57 -0.72 3.83
CA LEU A 72 6.13 -0.86 3.57
C LEU A 72 5.32 -0.95 4.88
N GLU A 73 5.85 -1.63 5.91
CA GLU A 73 5.25 -1.69 7.24
C GLU A 73 5.20 -0.30 7.89
N VAL A 74 6.27 0.49 7.76
CA VAL A 74 6.31 1.88 8.27
C VAL A 74 5.26 2.74 7.57
N VAL A 75 5.11 2.61 6.25
CA VAL A 75 4.05 3.31 5.49
C VAL A 75 2.65 2.90 5.97
N LEU A 76 2.43 1.61 6.19
CA LEU A 76 1.14 1.08 6.64
C LEU A 76 0.81 1.56 8.07
N ALA A 77 1.81 1.59 8.96
CA ALA A 77 1.67 2.12 10.31
C ALA A 77 1.35 3.61 10.29
N ALA A 78 2.07 4.41 9.48
CA ALA A 78 1.78 5.83 9.32
C ALA A 78 0.35 6.08 8.82
N ALA A 79 -0.15 5.25 7.90
CA ALA A 79 -1.54 5.32 7.46
C ALA A 79 -2.52 5.03 8.62
N ALA A 80 -2.27 3.97 9.39
CA ALA A 80 -3.10 3.57 10.52
C ALA A 80 -3.11 4.61 11.67
N GLU A 81 -1.99 5.30 11.89
CA GLU A 81 -1.85 6.32 12.95
C GLU A 81 -2.42 7.69 12.53
N SER A 82 -2.48 7.97 11.22
CA SER A 82 -2.97 9.26 10.68
C SER A 82 -4.50 9.45 10.77
N GLY A 83 -5.25 8.46 11.27
CA GLY A 83 -6.69 8.51 11.48
C GLY A 83 -7.37 7.15 11.45
N CYS A 84 -8.71 7.12 11.52
CA CYS A 84 -9.51 5.90 11.41
C CYS A 84 -9.68 5.43 9.95
N TRP A 85 -8.56 5.29 9.24
CA TRP A 85 -8.55 4.82 7.86
C TRP A 85 -8.71 3.30 7.82
N SER A 86 -9.46 2.83 6.84
CA SER A 86 -9.53 1.40 6.49
C SER A 86 -9.09 1.21 5.05
N GLY A 87 -8.60 0.02 4.71
CA GLY A 87 -8.07 -0.25 3.39
C GLY A 87 -6.95 -1.27 3.47
N ARG A 88 -6.05 -1.24 2.49
CA ARG A 88 -4.96 -2.20 2.35
C ARG A 88 -3.80 -1.64 1.56
N LEU A 89 -2.61 -2.14 1.86
CA LEU A 89 -1.42 -2.00 1.06
C LEU A 89 -1.20 -3.30 0.30
N ALA A 90 -1.25 -3.26 -1.02
CA ALA A 90 -0.83 -4.38 -1.87
C ALA A 90 0.53 -4.09 -2.48
N PHE A 91 1.39 -5.10 -2.55
CA PHE A 91 2.70 -4.96 -3.16
C PHE A 91 3.14 -6.23 -3.86
N THR A 92 3.93 -6.07 -4.90
CA THR A 92 4.44 -7.21 -5.66
C THR A 92 5.60 -7.89 -4.92
N VAL A 93 5.53 -9.21 -4.75
CA VAL A 93 6.62 -10.03 -4.19
C VAL A 93 7.39 -10.78 -5.27
N GLY A 94 6.92 -10.70 -6.52
CA GLY A 94 7.48 -11.30 -7.72
C GLY A 94 6.64 -10.88 -8.93
N ALA A 95 7.05 -11.27 -10.13
CA ALA A 95 6.28 -10.97 -11.35
C ALA A 95 4.88 -11.59 -11.26
N GLY A 96 3.84 -10.76 -11.35
CA GLY A 96 2.43 -11.18 -11.27
C GLY A 96 1.94 -11.61 -9.88
N SER A 97 2.83 -11.65 -8.87
CA SER A 97 2.50 -12.11 -7.51
C SER A 97 2.36 -10.95 -6.54
N TRP A 98 1.23 -10.90 -5.84
CA TRP A 98 0.87 -9.84 -4.91
C TRP A 98 0.76 -10.36 -3.47
N GLU A 99 1.19 -9.55 -2.53
CA GLU A 99 0.87 -9.67 -1.11
C GLU A 99 0.05 -8.46 -0.67
N GLU A 100 -0.90 -8.65 0.24
CA GLU A 100 -1.79 -7.59 0.71
C GLU A 100 -1.81 -7.53 2.24
N TRP A 101 -1.65 -6.34 2.80
CA TRP A 101 -1.72 -6.08 4.22
C TRP A 101 -2.83 -5.09 4.54
N PRO A 102 -3.78 -5.42 5.44
CA PRO A 102 -4.83 -4.49 5.83
C PRO A 102 -4.29 -3.34 6.67
N ILE A 103 -4.85 -2.13 6.48
CA ILE A 103 -4.58 -1.01 7.38
C ILE A 103 -5.12 -1.35 8.78
N GLY A 104 -4.27 -1.23 9.80
CA GLY A 104 -4.60 -1.59 11.18
C GLY A 104 -4.24 -3.02 11.60
N ASP A 105 -3.88 -3.89 10.66
CA ASP A 105 -3.24 -5.18 10.94
C ASP A 105 -1.72 -5.04 10.84
N VAL A 106 -1.16 -4.16 11.68
CA VAL A 106 0.28 -4.15 11.88
C VAL A 106 0.59 -5.40 12.69
N ARG A 107 0.83 -6.51 12.00
CA ARG A 107 1.28 -7.76 12.64
C ARG A 107 2.38 -7.39 13.61
N LYS A 108 2.14 -7.64 14.90
CA LYS A 108 3.16 -7.51 15.95
C LYS A 108 4.40 -8.26 15.49
N GLN A 109 5.45 -7.55 15.06
CA GLN A 109 6.74 -8.18 14.85
C GLN A 109 7.14 -8.88 16.16
N PRO A 110 7.68 -10.12 16.12
CA PRO A 110 8.40 -10.62 17.27
C PRO A 110 9.53 -9.63 17.52
N ARG A 111 9.52 -8.97 18.68
CA ARG A 111 10.71 -8.25 19.17
C ARG A 111 11.88 -9.22 19.00
N LYS A 112 12.92 -8.82 18.25
CA LYS A 112 14.23 -9.45 18.40
C LYS A 112 14.55 -9.37 19.89
N ALA A 113 14.62 -10.53 20.53
CA ALA A 113 15.20 -10.64 21.85
C ALA A 113 16.69 -10.29 21.68
N ASP A 114 17.12 -9.25 22.39
CA ASP A 114 18.53 -9.03 22.69
C ASP A 114 19.10 -10.18 23.52
#